data_AF-A0AAV1I5K7-F1
#
_entry.id   AF-A0AAV1I5K7-F1
#
_cell.length_a   1.000
_cell.length_b   1.000
_cell.length_c   1.000
_cell.angle_alpha   90.00
_cell.angle_beta   90.00
_cell.angle_gamma   90.00
#
_symmetry.space_group_name_H-M   'P 1'
#
loop_
_entity.id
_entity.type
_entity.pdbx_description
1 polymer ?
#
loop_
_entity_poly.entity_id
_entity_poly.type
_entity_poly.pdbx_seq_one_letter_code
_entity_poly.pdbx_strand_id
1 'polypeptide(L)'
;MKVLALGFFNRGNFGDELYKTVYAERLSARDIEFTCMSLEDLKEAPEVPKCYDGVCVGGGDILNAYFMRFLAPKLEAFKGTKIALSVGVPFESCIHYVDLFDYVILRSRADEATVKARIGDGHVACFPDMAYTLAVPRTIGLPFVVSPRRIGVFLSRPIYARGGNRHYERIVRDIAKSLDEVCMAHPEAILYLVPFNTFDSQDENDTILNAEVSALCCMGARIKVVQEEHWDLRVYQKWFGAIDAAVCMRYHAAVLSMMFEVPFVALVSTRKMRTLLEDNDLRDHACTMEVDPHTHAPTELRSGAVTKTLRHVLSHRSGKVATGFPQTQQQFVALVRRLLRERHCRTSGAVALSDRARMAMVSRVIEALAWRAGLSPDATASVLSGKKTGTTAAELQGMNPMWLAMLVCHHVTGNADAPYVYGLSRSLMMDDCDVKGAVEWIMRDHHLTGSVRPLPRGEMGVHG
;
A
#
# COMPACT_ATOMS: atom_id res chain seq x y z
N MET A 1 -29.47 8.04 2.69
CA MET A 1 -28.54 7.61 1.65
C MET A 1 -27.87 6.33 2.12
N LYS A 2 -27.83 5.30 1.27
CA LYS A 2 -27.14 4.03 1.56
C LYS A 2 -25.78 4.02 0.87
N VAL A 3 -24.72 3.76 1.62
CA VAL A 3 -23.34 3.77 1.12
C VAL A 3 -22.69 2.42 1.39
N LEU A 4 -22.10 1.81 0.36
CA LEU A 4 -21.30 0.61 0.50
C LEU A 4 -19.86 0.98 0.81
N ALA A 5 -19.34 0.57 1.96
CA ALA A 5 -17.92 0.67 2.30
C ALA A 5 -17.21 -0.65 1.94
N LEU A 6 -16.22 -0.56 1.07
CA LEU A 6 -15.42 -1.67 0.59
C LEU A 6 -13.99 -1.55 1.12
N GLY A 7 -13.47 -2.64 1.68
CA GLY A 7 -12.11 -2.73 2.21
C GLY A 7 -11.67 -4.17 2.44
N PHE A 8 -10.46 -4.36 2.96
CA PHE A 8 -9.90 -5.68 3.27
C PHE A 8 -10.39 -6.19 4.64
N PHE A 9 -11.71 -6.28 4.78
CA PHE A 9 -12.39 -6.64 6.02
C PHE A 9 -12.50 -8.15 6.22
N ASN A 10 -12.81 -8.54 7.45
CA ASN A 10 -13.07 -9.90 7.93
C ASN A 10 -11.88 -10.85 7.74
N ARG A 11 -10.67 -10.29 7.69
CA ARG A 11 -9.41 -11.00 7.43
C ARG A 11 -8.47 -10.98 8.63
N GLY A 12 -9.02 -10.90 9.84
CA GLY A 12 -8.27 -10.93 11.11
C GLY A 12 -7.24 -9.80 11.30
N ASN A 13 -7.03 -8.94 10.30
CA ASN A 13 -6.14 -7.79 10.36
C ASN A 13 -6.85 -6.63 11.05
N PHE A 14 -6.50 -6.42 12.31
CA PHE A 14 -7.10 -5.38 13.14
C PHE A 14 -6.96 -3.99 12.51
N GLY A 15 -5.85 -3.69 11.84
CA GLY A 15 -5.64 -2.41 11.18
C GLY A 15 -6.73 -2.07 10.16
N ASP A 16 -7.20 -3.07 9.41
CA ASP A 16 -8.27 -2.90 8.43
C ASP A 16 -9.66 -2.97 9.08
N GLU A 17 -9.82 -3.75 10.16
CA GLU A 17 -11.06 -3.80 10.96
C GLU A 17 -11.38 -2.46 11.64
N LEU A 18 -10.36 -1.66 12.02
CA LEU A 18 -10.54 -0.32 12.57
C LEU A 18 -11.42 0.56 11.67
N TYR A 19 -11.33 0.39 10.36
CA TYR A 19 -12.10 1.18 9.40
C TYR A 19 -13.60 0.91 9.47
N LYS A 20 -14.03 -0.33 9.76
CA LYS A 20 -15.45 -0.64 9.99
C LYS A 20 -16.00 0.19 11.15
N THR A 21 -15.20 0.33 12.20
CA THR A 21 -15.53 1.17 13.36
C THR A 21 -15.61 2.65 12.96
N VAL A 22 -14.67 3.14 12.14
CA VAL A 22 -14.71 4.53 11.61
C VAL A 22 -15.99 4.78 10.81
N TYR A 23 -16.36 3.88 9.90
CA TYR A 23 -17.58 4.02 9.11
C TYR A 23 -18.83 4.05 10.01
N ALA A 24 -18.92 3.13 10.98
CA ALA A 24 -20.07 3.02 11.87
C ALA A 24 -20.17 4.19 12.86
N GLU A 25 -19.08 4.56 13.53
CA GLU A 25 -19.12 5.51 14.65
C GLU A 25 -18.88 6.97 14.24
N ARG A 26 -18.17 7.21 13.13
CA ARG A 26 -17.69 8.56 12.79
C ARG A 26 -18.30 9.09 11.51
N LEU A 27 -18.45 8.27 10.48
CA LEU A 27 -18.93 8.72 9.17
C LEU A 27 -20.45 8.61 9.05
N SER A 28 -21.05 7.55 9.60
CA SER A 28 -22.51 7.38 9.64
C SER A 28 -23.19 8.58 10.31
N ALA A 29 -24.37 8.94 9.80
CA ALA A 29 -25.18 10.05 10.28
C ALA A 29 -26.67 9.72 10.09
N ARG A 30 -27.57 10.55 10.61
CA ARG A 30 -29.03 10.34 10.47
C ARG A 30 -29.48 10.11 9.02
N ASP A 31 -28.77 10.70 8.06
CA ASP A 31 -29.07 10.66 6.63
C ASP A 31 -28.10 9.81 5.80
N ILE A 32 -27.05 9.24 6.41
CA ILE A 32 -26.01 8.45 5.73
C ILE A 32 -25.80 7.15 6.51
N GLU A 33 -26.14 6.04 5.87
CA GLU A 33 -26.00 4.67 6.40
C GLU A 33 -24.88 3.95 5.64
N PHE A 34 -23.89 3.42 6.37
CA PHE A 34 -22.81 2.63 5.79
C PHE A 34 -23.04 1.13 6.02
N THR A 35 -22.90 0.36 4.94
CA THR A 35 -22.75 -1.10 5.01
C THR A 35 -21.31 -1.46 4.66
N CYS A 36 -20.60 -2.14 5.56
CA CYS A 36 -19.25 -2.63 5.27
C CYS A 36 -19.32 -4.00 4.60
N MET A 37 -18.58 -4.19 3.52
CA MET A 37 -18.44 -5.45 2.79
C MET A 37 -16.97 -5.68 2.46
N SER A 38 -16.49 -6.91 2.63
CA SER A 38 -15.11 -7.22 2.24
C SER A 38 -14.97 -7.19 0.72
N LEU A 39 -13.78 -6.82 0.23
CA LEU A 39 -13.49 -6.85 -1.20
C LEU A 39 -13.62 -8.27 -1.78
N GLU A 40 -13.47 -9.31 -0.97
CA GLU A 40 -13.59 -10.69 -1.42
C GLU A 40 -15.03 -11.15 -1.55
N ASP A 41 -15.91 -10.72 -0.64
CA ASP A 41 -17.35 -10.97 -0.80
C ASP A 41 -17.86 -10.32 -2.10
N LEU A 42 -17.34 -9.12 -2.43
CA LEU A 42 -17.68 -8.44 -3.67
C LEU A 42 -17.05 -9.09 -4.91
N LYS A 43 -15.91 -9.78 -4.77
CA LYS A 43 -15.24 -10.47 -5.88
C LYS A 43 -16.19 -11.50 -6.53
N GLU A 44 -16.98 -12.19 -5.72
CA GLU A 44 -17.93 -13.20 -6.16
C GLU A 44 -19.28 -12.62 -6.64
N ALA A 45 -19.61 -11.38 -6.26
CA ALA A 45 -20.80 -10.69 -6.76
C ALA A 45 -20.59 -10.21 -8.21
N PRO A 46 -21.59 -10.20 -9.11
CA PRO A 46 -21.40 -9.75 -10.49
C PRO A 46 -21.16 -8.23 -10.61
N GLU A 47 -21.90 -7.45 -9.83
CA GLU A 47 -21.88 -5.98 -9.83
C GLU A 47 -22.01 -5.42 -8.40
N VAL A 48 -21.75 -4.12 -8.24
CA VAL A 48 -22.11 -3.42 -7.00
C VAL A 48 -23.65 -3.40 -6.89
N PRO A 49 -24.25 -3.78 -5.75
CA PRO A 49 -25.71 -3.79 -5.60
C PRO A 49 -26.33 -2.41 -5.85
N LYS A 50 -27.37 -2.38 -6.69
CA LYS A 50 -28.05 -1.14 -7.13
C LYS A 50 -28.78 -0.37 -6.03
N CYS A 51 -28.92 -0.95 -4.84
CA CYS A 51 -29.57 -0.31 -3.69
C CYS A 51 -28.70 0.74 -2.99
N TYR A 52 -27.41 0.83 -3.34
CA TYR A 52 -26.49 1.83 -2.80
C TYR A 52 -26.45 3.08 -3.67
N ASP A 53 -26.54 4.24 -3.02
CA ASP A 53 -26.40 5.56 -3.65
C ASP A 53 -24.92 5.92 -3.92
N GLY A 54 -24.00 5.32 -3.16
CA GLY A 54 -22.56 5.58 -3.27
C GLY A 54 -21.71 4.41 -2.78
N VAL A 55 -20.45 4.42 -3.19
CA VAL A 55 -19.43 3.45 -2.79
C VAL A 55 -18.22 4.20 -2.26
N CYS A 56 -17.76 3.83 -1.06
CA CYS A 56 -16.45 4.22 -0.54
C CYS A 56 -15.53 3.01 -0.62
N VAL A 57 -14.45 3.12 -1.37
CA VAL A 57 -13.39 2.10 -1.46
C VAL A 57 -12.23 2.64 -0.66
N GLY A 58 -11.91 2.03 0.48
CA GLY A 58 -11.01 2.71 1.39
C GLY A 58 -10.40 1.89 2.49
N GLY A 59 -9.42 2.53 3.14
CA GLY A 59 -8.71 1.99 4.27
C GLY A 59 -7.56 1.09 3.86
N GLY A 60 -6.39 1.67 3.59
CA GLY A 60 -5.16 0.92 3.30
C GLY A 60 -4.60 1.13 1.89
N ASP A 61 -3.77 0.20 1.45
CA ASP A 61 -3.11 0.22 0.13
C ASP A 61 -3.90 -0.59 -0.90
N ILE A 62 -5.20 -0.32 -1.00
CA ILE A 62 -6.12 -1.06 -1.87
C ILE A 62 -6.00 -0.69 -3.36
N LEU A 63 -5.34 0.43 -3.67
CA LEU A 63 -5.06 0.85 -5.04
C LEU A 63 -3.88 0.04 -5.59
N ASN A 64 -4.13 -1.23 -5.90
CA ASN A 64 -3.15 -2.13 -6.51
C ASN A 64 -3.85 -3.18 -7.38
N ALA A 65 -3.09 -3.86 -8.24
CA ALA A 65 -3.63 -4.82 -9.20
C ALA A 65 -4.34 -6.02 -8.54
N TYR A 66 -3.94 -6.43 -7.34
CA TYR A 66 -4.56 -7.55 -6.64
C TYR A 66 -6.04 -7.27 -6.37
N PHE A 67 -6.38 -6.08 -5.85
CA PHE A 67 -7.77 -5.68 -5.59
C PHE A 67 -8.47 -5.11 -6.82
N MET A 68 -7.79 -4.23 -7.55
CA MET A 68 -8.44 -3.43 -8.58
C MET A 68 -8.78 -4.23 -9.83
N ARG A 69 -8.11 -5.37 -10.09
CA ARG A 69 -8.43 -6.23 -11.24
C ARG A 69 -9.89 -6.69 -11.28
N PHE A 70 -10.49 -7.00 -10.13
CA PHE A 70 -11.89 -7.41 -10.07
C PHE A 70 -12.82 -6.26 -9.67
N LEU A 71 -12.30 -5.26 -8.95
CA LEU A 71 -13.11 -4.14 -8.48
C LEU A 71 -13.37 -3.09 -9.58
N ALA A 72 -12.38 -2.80 -10.44
CA ALA A 72 -12.47 -1.74 -11.43
C ALA A 72 -13.68 -1.89 -12.38
N PRO A 73 -13.94 -3.08 -13.00
CA PRO A 73 -15.10 -3.23 -13.87
C PRO A 73 -16.44 -2.98 -13.16
N LYS A 74 -16.52 -3.30 -11.86
CA LYS A 74 -17.72 -3.08 -11.05
C LYS A 74 -17.92 -1.60 -10.72
N LEU A 75 -16.84 -0.88 -10.46
CA LEU A 75 -16.87 0.57 -10.22
C LEU A 75 -17.21 1.34 -11.50
N GLU A 76 -16.71 0.92 -12.66
CA GLU A 76 -17.03 1.52 -13.97
C GLU A 76 -18.52 1.39 -14.30
N ALA A 77 -19.12 0.24 -13.98
CA ALA A 77 -20.55 0.00 -14.16
C ALA A 77 -21.40 0.81 -13.16
N PHE A 78 -20.87 1.11 -11.97
CA PHE A 78 -21.60 1.78 -10.91
C PHE A 78 -21.83 3.28 -11.18
N LYS A 79 -23.10 3.68 -11.17
CA LYS A 79 -23.55 5.04 -11.51
C LYS A 79 -23.62 6.02 -10.33
N GLY A 80 -23.50 5.53 -9.10
CA GLY A 80 -23.45 6.38 -7.92
C GLY A 80 -22.07 7.02 -7.69
N THR A 81 -21.99 7.79 -6.60
CA THR A 81 -20.75 8.45 -6.16
C THR A 81 -19.71 7.43 -5.72
N LYS A 82 -18.48 7.56 -6.22
CA LYS A 82 -17.34 6.69 -5.94
C LYS A 82 -16.25 7.49 -5.25
N ILE A 83 -15.95 7.16 -4.00
CA ILE A 83 -14.91 7.84 -3.21
C ILE A 83 -13.82 6.83 -2.87
N ALA A 84 -12.56 7.14 -3.22
CA ALA A 84 -11.43 6.44 -2.64
C ALA A 84 -11.12 7.09 -1.29
N LEU A 85 -11.29 6.35 -0.19
CA LEU A 85 -11.27 6.92 1.15
C LEU A 85 -10.05 6.48 1.97
N SER A 86 -9.21 7.42 2.41
CA SER A 86 -8.02 7.14 3.21
C SER A 86 -7.11 6.08 2.56
N VAL A 87 -6.84 6.25 1.27
CA VAL A 87 -6.07 5.29 0.46
C VAL A 87 -4.60 5.69 0.37
N GLY A 88 -3.72 4.69 0.35
CA GLY A 88 -2.33 4.84 -0.08
C GLY A 88 -2.16 4.42 -1.54
N VAL A 89 -1.16 5.02 -2.21
CA VAL A 89 -0.71 4.59 -3.54
C VAL A 89 0.58 3.80 -3.34
N PRO A 90 0.53 2.46 -3.24
CA PRO A 90 1.69 1.65 -2.87
C PRO A 90 2.84 1.78 -3.88
N PHE A 91 2.50 1.86 -5.17
CA PHE A 91 3.45 1.98 -6.27
C PHE A 91 2.98 3.05 -7.25
N GLU A 92 3.92 3.79 -7.86
CA GLU A 92 3.61 4.80 -8.88
C GLU A 92 2.80 4.22 -10.05
N SER A 93 3.09 2.97 -10.42
CA SER A 93 2.36 2.24 -11.46
C SER A 93 0.86 2.08 -11.16
N CYS A 94 0.45 2.16 -9.90
CA CYS A 94 -0.94 1.99 -9.49
C CYS A 94 -1.75 3.30 -9.52
N ILE A 95 -1.12 4.43 -9.86
CA ILE A 95 -1.80 5.74 -9.83
C ILE A 95 -3.00 5.80 -10.76
N HIS A 96 -3.01 5.04 -11.85
CA HIS A 96 -4.11 5.03 -12.82
C HIS A 96 -5.44 4.58 -12.21
N TYR A 97 -5.44 3.81 -11.12
CA TYR A 97 -6.67 3.40 -10.45
C TYR A 97 -7.46 4.55 -9.82
N VAL A 98 -6.84 5.70 -9.60
CA VAL A 98 -7.54 6.89 -9.10
C VAL A 98 -8.57 7.42 -10.10
N ASP A 99 -8.48 7.04 -11.37
CA ASP A 99 -9.41 7.49 -12.42
C ASP A 99 -10.83 6.91 -12.25
N LEU A 100 -10.96 5.83 -11.48
CA LEU A 100 -12.22 5.16 -11.22
C LEU A 100 -13.10 5.91 -10.22
N PHE A 101 -12.54 6.93 -9.55
CA PHE A 101 -13.18 7.63 -8.45
C PHE A 101 -13.59 9.05 -8.84
N ASP A 102 -14.69 9.49 -8.24
CA ASP A 102 -15.18 10.86 -8.33
C ASP A 102 -14.39 11.79 -7.40
N TYR A 103 -13.88 11.25 -6.31
CA TYR A 103 -13.02 11.93 -5.34
C TYR A 103 -12.04 10.96 -4.68
N VAL A 104 -10.81 11.42 -4.41
CA VAL A 104 -9.76 10.64 -3.74
C VAL A 104 -9.29 11.36 -2.49
N ILE A 105 -9.39 10.68 -1.35
CA ILE A 105 -8.83 11.14 -0.08
C ILE A 105 -7.60 10.28 0.22
N LEU A 106 -6.42 10.86 0.01
CA LEU A 106 -5.13 10.24 0.27
C LEU A 106 -4.81 10.29 1.76
N ARG A 107 -4.07 9.27 2.23
CA ARG A 107 -3.51 9.23 3.58
C ARG A 107 -2.05 9.67 3.69
N SER A 108 -1.45 10.05 2.56
CA SER A 108 -0.02 10.32 2.37
C SER A 108 0.14 11.58 1.53
N ARG A 109 0.97 12.52 1.99
CA ARG A 109 1.28 13.74 1.21
C ARG A 109 2.19 13.46 0.03
N ALA A 110 2.99 12.39 0.10
CA ALA A 110 3.97 12.05 -0.92
C ALA A 110 3.36 11.82 -2.31
N ASP A 111 2.08 11.41 -2.37
CA ASP A 111 1.38 11.11 -3.62
C ASP A 111 0.42 12.23 -4.07
N GLU A 112 0.22 13.26 -3.23
CA GLU A 112 -0.82 14.26 -3.43
C GLU A 112 -0.64 15.04 -4.74
N ALA A 113 0.57 15.55 -5.00
CA ALA A 113 0.84 16.31 -6.21
C ALA A 113 0.60 15.50 -7.48
N THR A 114 1.02 14.23 -7.49
CA THR A 114 0.89 13.35 -8.66
C THR A 114 -0.57 12.99 -8.92
N VAL A 115 -1.35 12.72 -7.87
CA VAL A 115 -2.78 12.40 -8.01
C VAL A 115 -3.57 13.66 -8.42
N LYS A 116 -3.26 14.83 -7.85
CA LYS A 116 -3.82 16.12 -8.26
C LYS A 116 -3.57 16.42 -9.73
N ALA A 117 -2.33 16.22 -10.19
CA ALA A 117 -1.98 16.39 -11.60
C ALA A 117 -2.78 15.45 -12.53
N ARG A 118 -3.23 14.30 -12.03
CA ARG A 118 -3.99 13.31 -12.81
C ARG A 118 -5.49 13.59 -12.85
N ILE A 119 -6.12 13.88 -11.72
CA ILE A 119 -7.59 13.97 -11.62
C ILE A 119 -8.12 15.36 -11.24
N GLY A 120 -7.23 16.33 -11.05
CA GLY A 120 -7.53 17.71 -10.72
C GLY A 120 -7.62 17.98 -9.23
N ASP A 121 -7.18 19.17 -8.81
CA ASP A 121 -7.12 19.60 -7.41
C ASP A 121 -8.48 19.54 -6.69
N GLY A 122 -9.57 19.82 -7.41
CA GLY A 122 -10.93 19.77 -6.87
C GLY A 122 -11.47 18.37 -6.56
N HIS A 123 -10.71 17.32 -6.89
CA HIS A 123 -11.08 15.91 -6.70
C HIS A 123 -10.15 15.17 -5.74
N VAL A 124 -9.23 15.88 -5.09
CA VAL A 124 -8.22 15.28 -4.21
C VAL A 124 -8.20 16.02 -2.88
N ALA A 125 -8.13 15.28 -1.79
CA ALA A 125 -7.71 15.82 -0.51
C ALA A 125 -6.69 14.90 0.14
N CYS A 126 -5.82 15.46 0.98
CA CYS A 126 -4.90 14.69 1.79
C CYS A 126 -5.24 14.89 3.27
N PHE A 127 -5.50 13.79 3.97
CA PHE A 127 -5.72 13.76 5.41
C PHE A 127 -4.83 12.68 6.02
N PRO A 128 -4.55 12.70 7.33
CA PRO A 128 -4.01 11.53 8.01
C PRO A 128 -4.93 10.31 7.82
N ASP A 129 -4.39 9.12 8.05
CA ASP A 129 -5.15 7.86 8.00
C ASP A 129 -6.48 7.96 8.80
N MET A 130 -7.59 7.51 8.24
CA MET A 130 -8.89 7.74 8.86
C MET A 130 -9.08 7.05 10.22
N ALA A 131 -8.21 6.09 10.58
CA ALA A 131 -8.16 5.55 11.94
C ALA A 131 -7.95 6.65 13.00
N TYR A 132 -7.27 7.75 12.65
CA TYR A 132 -7.13 8.91 13.52
C TYR A 132 -8.48 9.52 13.92
N THR A 133 -9.55 9.30 13.17
CA THR A 133 -10.88 9.84 13.52
C THR A 133 -11.52 9.15 14.71
N LEU A 134 -11.04 7.97 15.12
CA LEU A 134 -11.56 7.25 16.27
C LEU A 134 -11.30 8.01 17.56
N ALA A 135 -12.29 7.98 18.44
CA ALA A 135 -12.12 8.49 19.80
C ALA A 135 -11.28 7.48 20.58
N VAL A 136 -10.06 7.84 20.90
CA VAL A 136 -9.25 7.09 21.88
C VAL A 136 -9.33 7.79 23.22
N PRO A 137 -9.54 7.06 24.33
CA PRO A 137 -9.40 7.63 25.65
C PRO A 137 -7.98 8.19 25.75
N ARG A 138 -7.83 9.51 25.89
CA ARG A 138 -6.54 10.08 26.27
C ARG A 138 -6.28 9.61 27.69
N THR A 139 -5.54 8.52 27.86
CA THR A 139 -4.90 8.21 29.12
C THR A 139 -3.89 9.31 29.38
N ILE A 140 -4.32 10.35 30.09
CA ILE A 140 -3.46 11.42 30.59
C ILE A 140 -2.33 10.72 31.35
N GLY A 141 -1.12 10.90 30.84
CA GLY A 141 0.06 10.12 31.19
C GLY A 141 0.14 9.82 32.68
N LEU A 142 -0.06 8.54 33.02
CA LEU A 142 0.51 8.05 34.26
C LEU A 142 2.03 8.26 34.14
N PRO A 143 2.68 8.84 35.15
CA PRO A 143 4.12 9.01 35.13
C PRO A 143 4.80 7.64 34.93
N PHE A 144 5.91 7.64 34.19
CA PHE A 144 6.74 6.48 33.79
C PHE A 144 7.40 5.72 34.96
N VAL A 145 6.83 5.82 36.16
CA VAL A 145 7.33 5.30 37.42
C VAL A 145 6.84 3.87 37.66
N VAL A 146 6.05 3.30 36.75
CA VAL A 146 5.58 1.92 36.88
C VAL A 146 6.72 0.98 36.48
N SER A 147 7.34 0.36 37.50
CA SER A 147 8.18 -0.82 37.33
C SER A 147 7.30 -2.06 37.57
N PRO A 148 7.32 -3.07 36.69
CA PRO A 148 8.16 -3.20 35.49
C PRO A 148 7.62 -2.40 34.29
N ARG A 149 8.53 -1.97 33.40
CA ARG A 149 8.15 -1.30 32.14
C ARG A 149 7.55 -2.30 31.17
N ARG A 150 6.47 -1.94 30.49
CA ARG A 150 5.75 -2.80 29.54
C ARG A 150 5.97 -2.29 28.13
N ILE A 151 6.64 -3.07 27.30
CA ILE A 151 6.91 -2.71 25.91
C ILE A 151 6.05 -3.58 25.00
N GLY A 152 5.16 -2.96 24.22
CA GLY A 152 4.40 -3.67 23.18
C GLY A 152 5.26 -3.91 21.94
N VAL A 153 5.27 -5.12 21.40
CA VAL A 153 6.02 -5.48 20.20
C VAL A 153 5.03 -6.03 19.17
N PHE A 154 4.87 -5.30 18.06
CA PHE A 154 3.83 -5.52 17.06
C PHE A 154 4.46 -5.90 15.72
N LEU A 155 4.77 -7.18 15.57
CA LEU A 155 5.38 -7.74 14.38
C LEU A 155 4.36 -7.97 13.26
N SER A 156 4.84 -8.25 12.05
CA SER A 156 4.05 -8.40 10.82
C SER A 156 4.54 -9.62 10.04
N ARG A 157 3.75 -10.69 9.98
CA ARG A 157 4.04 -11.91 9.22
C ARG A 157 4.10 -11.72 7.69
N PRO A 158 3.23 -10.93 7.03
CA PRO A 158 3.17 -10.85 5.56
C PRO A 158 4.46 -10.45 4.84
N ILE A 159 5.40 -9.80 5.52
CA ILE A 159 6.69 -9.48 4.91
C ILE A 159 7.60 -10.73 4.77
N TYR A 160 7.12 -11.92 5.19
CA TYR A 160 7.95 -13.05 5.58
C TYR A 160 7.28 -14.44 5.63
N ALA A 161 6.24 -14.69 4.84
CA ALA A 161 5.75 -16.07 4.67
C ALA A 161 6.90 -17.02 4.30
N ARG A 162 6.98 -18.20 4.93
CA ARG A 162 8.07 -19.18 4.70
C ARG A 162 8.05 -19.60 3.23
N GLY A 163 9.10 -19.29 2.48
CA GLY A 163 9.21 -19.52 1.03
C GLY A 163 9.11 -18.25 0.17
N GLY A 164 8.57 -17.14 0.71
CA GLY A 164 8.49 -15.85 0.01
C GLY A 164 9.73 -14.97 0.16
N ASN A 165 10.52 -15.16 1.22
CA ASN A 165 11.77 -14.41 1.46
C ASN A 165 12.92 -15.37 1.84
N ARG A 166 13.95 -15.44 1.00
CA ARG A 166 15.16 -16.26 1.25
C ARG A 166 15.94 -15.85 2.51
N HIS A 167 15.74 -14.64 3.01
CA HIS A 167 16.39 -14.10 4.20
C HIS A 167 15.57 -14.28 5.48
N TYR A 168 14.45 -15.01 5.42
CA TYR A 168 13.50 -15.12 6.52
C TYR A 168 14.15 -15.49 7.86
N GLU A 169 14.85 -16.63 7.90
CA GLU A 169 15.46 -17.16 9.12
C GLU A 169 16.52 -16.23 9.71
N ARG A 170 17.20 -15.46 8.88
CA ARG A 170 18.16 -14.44 9.34
C ARG A 170 17.41 -13.32 10.06
N ILE A 171 16.34 -12.80 9.46
CA ILE A 171 15.60 -11.66 10.01
C ILE A 171 14.89 -12.00 11.31
N VAL A 172 14.28 -13.19 11.42
CA VAL A 172 13.69 -13.64 12.68
C VAL A 172 14.74 -13.67 13.79
N ARG A 173 15.95 -14.15 13.49
CA ARG A 173 17.08 -14.14 14.43
C ARG A 173 17.53 -12.72 14.77
N ASP A 174 17.62 -11.82 13.79
CA ASP A 174 18.01 -10.44 14.03
C ASP A 174 16.98 -9.69 14.89
N ILE A 175 15.68 -9.95 14.68
CA ILE A 175 14.59 -9.43 15.54
C ILE A 175 14.75 -9.99 16.96
N ALA A 176 14.84 -11.32 17.12
CA ALA A 176 15.01 -11.94 18.44
C ALA A 176 16.21 -11.38 19.20
N LYS A 177 17.37 -11.29 18.54
CA LYS A 177 18.59 -10.68 19.10
C LYS A 177 18.35 -9.23 19.52
N SER A 178 17.66 -8.44 18.69
CA SER A 178 17.34 -7.04 19.00
C SER A 178 16.43 -6.93 20.23
N LEU A 179 15.47 -7.84 20.41
CA LEU A 179 14.61 -7.86 21.60
C LEU A 179 15.38 -8.25 22.87
N ASP A 180 16.32 -9.20 22.76
CA ASP A 180 17.23 -9.54 23.86
C ASP A 180 18.11 -8.34 24.25
N GLU A 181 18.63 -7.59 23.26
CA GLU A 181 19.40 -6.36 23.49
C GLU A 181 18.58 -5.28 24.20
N VAL A 182 17.30 -5.11 23.84
CA VAL A 182 16.38 -4.22 24.56
C VAL A 182 16.23 -4.68 26.01
N CYS A 183 16.00 -5.96 26.24
CA CYS A 183 15.87 -6.53 27.59
C CYS A 183 17.16 -6.38 28.42
N MET A 184 18.34 -6.48 27.80
CA MET A 184 19.63 -6.25 28.47
C MET A 184 19.84 -4.77 28.82
N ALA A 185 19.48 -3.86 27.92
CA ALA A 185 19.60 -2.42 28.15
C ALA A 185 18.55 -1.86 29.13
N HIS A 186 17.43 -2.55 29.29
CA HIS A 186 16.32 -2.21 30.18
C HIS A 186 15.96 -3.42 31.06
N PRO A 187 16.74 -3.71 32.12
CA PRO A 187 16.54 -4.87 32.98
C PRO A 187 15.13 -5.00 33.56
N GLU A 188 14.46 -3.86 33.79
CA GLU A 188 13.11 -3.72 34.32
C GLU A 188 11.99 -3.97 33.29
N ALA A 189 12.32 -4.07 32.00
CA ALA A 189 11.33 -4.18 30.94
C ALA A 189 10.81 -5.61 30.76
N ILE A 190 9.51 -5.70 30.46
CA ILE A 190 8.83 -6.89 29.98
C ILE A 190 8.28 -6.56 28.60
N LEU A 191 8.61 -7.40 27.62
CA LEU A 191 8.18 -7.25 26.24
C LEU A 191 6.96 -8.15 25.99
N TYR A 192 5.95 -7.59 25.34
CA TYR A 192 4.70 -8.26 25.00
C TYR A 192 4.57 -8.32 23.48
N LEU A 193 4.67 -9.52 22.91
CA LEU A 193 4.48 -9.77 21.49
C LEU A 193 2.97 -9.84 21.20
N VAL A 194 2.42 -8.75 20.68
CA VAL A 194 0.98 -8.57 20.45
C VAL A 194 0.69 -8.69 18.96
N PRO A 195 -0.10 -9.67 18.50
CA PRO A 195 -0.44 -9.82 17.09
C PRO A 195 -1.40 -8.72 16.63
N PHE A 196 -1.31 -8.31 15.36
CA PHE A 196 -2.26 -7.39 14.71
C PHE A 196 -3.09 -8.09 13.63
N ASN A 197 -2.59 -9.21 13.11
CA ASN A 197 -3.34 -10.10 12.25
C ASN A 197 -3.33 -11.51 12.86
N THR A 198 -4.52 -12.04 13.15
CA THR A 198 -4.71 -13.40 13.69
C THR A 198 -5.55 -14.28 12.76
N PHE A 199 -5.65 -13.92 11.48
CA PHE A 199 -6.36 -14.71 10.49
C PHE A 199 -5.74 -16.10 10.37
N ASP A 200 -6.56 -17.10 10.06
CA ASP A 200 -6.10 -18.47 9.88
C ASP A 200 -5.36 -18.63 8.54
N SER A 201 -4.16 -18.08 8.48
CA SER A 201 -3.25 -18.10 7.33
C SER A 201 -1.81 -18.22 7.79
N GLN A 202 -1.07 -19.15 7.19
CA GLN A 202 0.36 -19.33 7.47
C GLN A 202 1.22 -18.11 7.06
N ASP A 203 0.68 -17.31 6.14
CA ASP A 203 1.39 -16.21 5.50
C ASP A 203 1.12 -14.86 6.15
N GLU A 204 0.00 -14.73 6.86
CA GLU A 204 -0.45 -13.43 7.40
C GLU A 204 -0.62 -13.40 8.92
N ASN A 205 -0.66 -14.55 9.58
CA ASN A 205 -0.88 -14.65 11.03
C ASN A 205 0.38 -14.26 11.82
N ASP A 206 0.29 -13.14 12.55
CA ASP A 206 1.37 -12.60 13.36
C ASP A 206 1.71 -13.49 14.56
N THR A 207 0.78 -14.33 15.02
CA THR A 207 1.03 -15.23 16.16
C THR A 207 2.15 -16.22 15.85
N ILE A 208 2.29 -16.63 14.59
CA ILE A 208 3.35 -17.55 14.13
C ILE A 208 4.72 -16.88 14.25
N LEU A 209 4.86 -15.65 13.73
CA LEU A 209 6.11 -14.90 13.83
C LEU A 209 6.43 -14.56 15.29
N ASN A 210 5.43 -14.21 16.09
CA ASN A 210 5.63 -13.95 17.52
C ASN A 210 6.16 -15.20 18.25
N ALA A 211 5.61 -16.38 17.98
CA ALA A 211 6.08 -17.63 18.57
C ALA A 211 7.52 -17.97 18.14
N GLU A 212 7.83 -17.86 16.84
CA GLU A 212 9.17 -18.14 16.30
C GLU A 212 10.24 -17.18 16.86
N VAL A 213 9.94 -15.88 16.95
CA VAL A 213 10.82 -14.89 17.59
C VAL A 213 11.01 -15.21 19.07
N SER A 214 9.91 -15.47 19.80
CA SER A 214 9.96 -15.78 21.23
C SER A 214 10.79 -17.01 21.53
N ALA A 215 10.73 -18.04 20.67
CA ALA A 215 11.50 -19.28 20.83
C ALA A 215 13.01 -19.09 20.65
N LEU A 216 13.44 -18.05 19.93
CA LEU A 216 14.84 -17.73 19.67
C LEU A 216 15.45 -16.76 20.68
N CYS A 217 14.63 -16.08 21.49
CA CYS A 217 15.13 -15.12 22.46
C CYS A 217 15.73 -15.81 23.69
N CYS A 218 16.90 -15.37 24.12
CA CYS A 218 17.59 -15.86 25.31
C CYS A 218 16.96 -15.31 26.61
N MET A 219 16.30 -14.15 26.56
CA MET A 219 15.62 -13.54 27.71
C MET A 219 14.17 -14.00 27.87
N GLY A 220 13.83 -15.25 27.48
CA GLY A 220 12.46 -15.76 27.33
C GLY A 220 11.50 -15.47 28.49
N ALA A 221 11.95 -15.47 29.75
CA ALA A 221 11.10 -15.14 30.91
C ALA A 221 10.53 -13.70 30.89
N ARG A 222 11.14 -12.80 30.10
CA ARG A 222 10.75 -11.38 29.97
C ARG A 222 10.05 -11.07 28.64
N ILE A 223 9.90 -12.06 27.76
CA ILE A 223 9.24 -11.92 26.47
C ILE A 223 7.99 -12.78 26.50
N LYS A 224 6.84 -12.14 26.37
CA LYS A 224 5.54 -12.79 26.52
C LYS A 224 4.77 -12.71 25.21
N VAL A 225 4.41 -13.86 24.66
CA VAL A 225 3.46 -13.92 23.54
C VAL A 225 2.06 -13.72 24.10
N VAL A 226 1.37 -12.68 23.63
CA VAL A 226 0.01 -12.38 24.07
C VAL A 226 -0.98 -13.26 23.31
N GLN A 227 -1.88 -13.87 24.07
CA GLN A 227 -3.02 -14.60 23.56
C GLN A 227 -4.28 -13.97 24.15
N GLU A 228 -5.22 -13.64 23.27
CA GLU A 228 -6.56 -13.16 23.62
C GLU A 228 -7.54 -14.01 22.84
N GLU A 229 -8.71 -14.29 23.43
CA GLU A 229 -9.75 -15.08 22.76
C GLU A 229 -10.37 -14.33 21.58
N HIS A 230 -10.46 -13.00 21.70
CA HIS A 230 -11.00 -12.12 20.68
C HIS A 230 -10.17 -10.84 20.57
N TRP A 231 -9.94 -10.40 19.33
CA TRP A 231 -9.20 -9.17 19.03
C TRP A 231 -10.15 -8.12 18.47
N ASP A 232 -10.47 -7.12 19.29
CA ASP A 232 -11.30 -5.97 18.92
C ASP A 232 -10.67 -4.65 19.35
N LEU A 233 -11.33 -3.54 19.03
CA LEU A 233 -10.83 -2.22 19.38
C LEU A 233 -10.58 -2.08 20.88
N ARG A 234 -11.46 -2.58 21.75
CA ARG A 234 -11.33 -2.43 23.21
C ARG A 234 -10.10 -3.16 23.74
N VAL A 235 -9.80 -4.34 23.20
CA VAL A 235 -8.60 -5.09 23.54
C VAL A 235 -7.34 -4.31 23.18
N TYR A 236 -7.25 -3.75 21.98
CA TYR A 236 -6.10 -2.92 21.61
C TYR A 236 -6.06 -1.61 22.41
N GLN A 237 -7.19 -0.96 22.70
CA GLN A 237 -7.23 0.22 23.57
C GLN A 237 -6.67 -0.10 24.97
N LYS A 238 -7.02 -1.26 25.53
CA LYS A 238 -6.46 -1.75 26.80
C LYS A 238 -4.95 -1.95 26.71
N TRP A 239 -4.45 -2.58 25.64
CA TRP A 239 -3.01 -2.78 25.44
C TRP A 239 -2.26 -1.47 25.29
N PHE A 240 -2.70 -0.58 24.39
CA PHE A 240 -2.06 0.72 24.17
C PHE A 240 -2.16 1.65 25.39
N GLY A 241 -3.23 1.54 26.19
CA GLY A 241 -3.34 2.26 27.46
C GLY A 241 -2.50 1.68 28.60
N ALA A 242 -1.92 0.49 28.44
CA ALA A 242 -1.17 -0.22 29.48
C ALA A 242 0.33 -0.36 29.19
N ILE A 243 0.78 -0.08 27.97
CA ILE A 243 2.20 -0.12 27.58
C ILE A 243 2.86 1.24 27.74
N ASP A 244 4.15 1.22 28.03
CA ASP A 244 4.99 2.39 28.20
C ASP A 244 5.69 2.82 26.92
N ALA A 245 5.99 1.85 26.04
CA ALA A 245 6.55 2.08 24.72
C ALA A 245 6.15 0.96 23.75
N ALA A 246 6.38 1.19 22.45
CA ALA A 246 6.10 0.21 21.41
C ALA A 246 7.27 0.00 20.43
N VAL A 247 7.38 -1.21 19.89
CA VAL A 247 8.17 -1.55 18.70
C VAL A 247 7.19 -1.99 17.63
N CYS A 248 7.06 -1.19 16.57
CA CYS A 248 6.02 -1.32 15.57
C CYS A 248 6.59 -1.72 14.21
N MET A 249 6.23 -2.90 13.71
CA MET A 249 6.43 -3.27 12.31
C MET A 249 5.13 -3.10 11.49
N ARG A 250 3.98 -3.21 12.17
CA ARG A 250 2.64 -2.96 11.60
C ARG A 250 2.36 -1.45 11.52
N TYR A 251 1.86 -1.00 10.37
CA TYR A 251 1.49 0.40 10.12
C TYR A 251 0.50 0.93 11.17
N HIS A 252 -0.59 0.22 11.41
CA HIS A 252 -1.60 0.65 12.37
C HIS A 252 -1.16 0.58 13.83
N ALA A 253 -0.14 -0.22 14.17
CA ALA A 253 0.46 -0.17 15.50
C ALA A 253 1.18 1.17 15.74
N ALA A 254 1.86 1.71 14.71
CA ALA A 254 2.45 3.05 14.77
C ALA A 254 1.36 4.14 14.82
N VAL A 255 0.28 4.01 14.04
CA VAL A 255 -0.88 4.93 14.09
C VAL A 255 -1.49 4.96 15.49
N LEU A 256 -1.76 3.81 16.10
CA LEU A 256 -2.29 3.76 17.46
C LEU A 256 -1.28 4.29 18.48
N SER A 257 0.01 4.03 18.31
CA SER A 257 1.04 4.62 19.18
C SER A 257 0.96 6.15 19.18
N MET A 258 0.81 6.77 18.00
CA MET A 258 0.61 8.23 17.87
C MET A 258 -0.71 8.70 18.49
N MET A 259 -1.80 7.96 18.28
CA MET A 259 -3.12 8.30 18.85
C MET A 259 -3.14 8.22 20.39
N PHE A 260 -2.46 7.23 20.96
CA PHE A 260 -2.37 7.00 22.40
C PHE A 260 -1.20 7.74 23.07
N GLU A 261 -0.42 8.51 22.32
CA GLU A 261 0.79 9.18 22.80
C GLU A 261 1.80 8.20 23.44
N VAL A 262 1.86 6.96 22.92
CA VAL A 262 2.83 5.93 23.31
C VAL A 262 4.12 6.15 22.51
N PRO A 263 5.27 6.40 23.16
CA PRO A 263 6.56 6.46 22.47
C PRO A 263 6.85 5.15 21.74
N PHE A 264 7.28 5.21 20.48
CA PHE A 264 7.46 3.99 19.69
C PHE A 264 8.69 4.04 18.78
N VAL A 265 9.22 2.86 18.47
CA VAL A 265 10.22 2.61 17.42
C VAL A 265 9.52 1.93 16.26
N ALA A 266 9.71 2.42 15.04
CA ALA A 266 9.17 1.78 13.83
C ALA A 266 10.25 0.93 13.14
N LEU A 267 9.96 -0.35 12.90
CA LEU A 267 10.78 -1.20 12.04
C LEU A 267 10.37 -0.94 10.58
N VAL A 268 11.22 -0.22 9.84
CA VAL A 268 10.86 0.31 8.51
C VAL A 268 11.44 -0.56 7.41
N SER A 269 10.58 -1.32 6.73
CA SER A 269 10.90 -2.06 5.50
C SER A 269 10.03 -1.65 4.31
N THR A 270 8.99 -0.85 4.51
CA THR A 270 8.00 -0.51 3.49
C THR A 270 7.91 1.00 3.26
N ARG A 271 7.52 1.39 2.04
CA ARG A 271 7.25 2.80 1.68
C ARG A 271 6.18 3.41 2.58
N LYS A 272 5.07 2.70 2.83
CA LYS A 272 3.96 3.18 3.66
C LYS A 272 4.40 3.59 5.08
N MET A 273 5.26 2.81 5.72
CA MET A 273 5.76 3.13 7.06
C MET A 273 6.71 4.33 7.00
N ARG A 274 7.60 4.39 5.99
CA ARG A 274 8.50 5.53 5.79
C ARG A 274 7.70 6.83 5.62
N THR A 275 6.72 6.84 4.72
CA THR A 275 5.89 8.02 4.47
C THR A 275 5.07 8.42 5.69
N LEU A 276 4.56 7.47 6.47
CA LEU A 276 3.90 7.78 7.74
C LEU A 276 4.82 8.57 8.69
N LEU A 277 6.06 8.13 8.85
CA LEU A 277 7.02 8.82 9.72
C LEU A 277 7.40 10.19 9.15
N GLU A 278 7.60 10.30 7.84
CA GLU A 278 7.92 11.56 7.17
C GLU A 278 6.81 12.59 7.30
N ASP A 279 5.55 12.19 7.07
CA ASP A 279 4.39 13.08 7.14
C ASP A 279 4.11 13.60 8.57
N ASN A 280 4.70 12.96 9.59
CA ASN A 280 4.54 13.31 10.99
C ASN A 280 5.84 13.81 11.66
N ASP A 281 6.91 14.02 10.88
CA ASP A 281 8.23 14.44 11.38
C ASP A 281 8.84 13.50 12.43
N LEU A 282 8.69 12.18 12.22
CA LEU A 282 9.11 11.11 13.13
C LEU A 282 10.23 10.25 12.52
N ARG A 283 11.10 10.83 11.68
CA ARG A 283 12.21 10.07 11.06
C ARG A 283 13.14 9.46 12.10
N ASP A 284 13.33 10.11 13.23
CA ASP A 284 14.17 9.62 14.34
C ASP A 284 13.54 8.46 15.12
N HIS A 285 12.29 8.10 14.84
CA HIS A 285 11.66 6.88 15.34
C HIS A 285 11.95 5.66 14.45
N ALA A 286 12.56 5.86 13.29
CA ALA A 286 12.81 4.79 12.33
C ALA A 286 14.01 3.92 12.71
N CYS A 287 13.80 2.62 12.63
CA CYS A 287 14.85 1.61 12.53
C CYS A 287 14.72 0.95 11.15
N THR A 288 15.43 1.50 10.16
CA THR A 288 15.33 1.02 8.78
C THR A 288 16.02 -0.33 8.61
N MET A 289 15.27 -1.28 8.05
CA MET A 289 15.78 -2.59 7.63
C MET A 289 16.34 -2.47 6.22
N GLU A 290 17.42 -3.20 5.94
CA GLU A 290 17.89 -3.33 4.56
C GLU A 290 16.87 -4.13 3.75
N VAL A 291 16.70 -3.81 2.47
CA VAL A 291 15.74 -4.46 1.57
C VAL A 291 16.40 -4.92 0.29
N ASP A 292 15.96 -6.08 -0.21
CA ASP A 292 16.37 -6.60 -1.50
C ASP A 292 15.81 -5.69 -2.59
N PRO A 293 16.62 -5.21 -3.55
CA PRO A 293 16.22 -4.19 -4.50
C PRO A 293 15.18 -4.68 -5.51
N HIS A 294 15.00 -5.99 -5.67
CA HIS A 294 14.06 -6.58 -6.64
C HIS A 294 12.74 -6.95 -6.01
N THR A 295 12.80 -7.59 -4.84
CA THR A 295 11.60 -8.08 -4.15
C THR A 295 11.05 -7.06 -3.15
N HIS A 296 11.85 -6.05 -2.79
CA HIS A 296 11.61 -5.14 -1.66
C HIS A 296 11.43 -5.86 -0.33
N ALA A 297 11.73 -7.16 -0.28
CA ALA A 297 11.69 -7.93 0.93
C ALA A 297 12.90 -7.52 1.79
N PRO A 298 12.71 -7.24 3.08
CA PRO A 298 13.82 -6.93 3.95
C PRO A 298 14.81 -8.09 4.05
N THR A 299 16.08 -7.78 4.29
CA THR A 299 17.22 -8.71 4.25
C THR A 299 17.99 -8.79 5.56
N GLU A 300 17.97 -7.70 6.36
CA GLU A 300 18.74 -7.56 7.59
C GLU A 300 18.14 -6.49 8.51
N LEU A 301 18.22 -6.74 9.82
CA LEU A 301 18.02 -5.75 10.88
C LEU A 301 19.33 -5.54 11.64
N ARG A 302 19.87 -4.32 11.60
CA ARG A 302 21.15 -4.01 12.24
C ARG A 302 21.07 -4.15 13.76
N SER A 303 21.99 -4.95 14.31
CA SER A 303 22.20 -5.11 15.76
C SER A 303 22.29 -3.77 16.47
N GLY A 304 21.63 -3.63 17.62
CA GLY A 304 21.65 -2.43 18.46
C GLY A 304 20.78 -1.27 17.95
N ALA A 305 20.26 -1.32 16.72
CA ALA A 305 19.49 -0.21 16.16
C ALA A 305 18.19 0.03 16.93
N VAL A 306 17.43 -1.03 17.21
CA VAL A 306 16.17 -0.93 17.98
C VAL A 306 16.42 -0.36 19.38
N THR A 307 17.43 -0.88 20.09
CA THR A 307 17.81 -0.42 21.44
C THR A 307 18.24 1.05 21.43
N LYS A 308 19.04 1.46 20.44
CA LYS A 308 19.49 2.86 20.30
C LYS A 308 18.30 3.79 20.06
N THR A 309 17.42 3.45 19.12
CA THR A 309 16.24 4.26 18.79
C THR A 309 15.25 4.29 19.94
N LEU A 310 15.03 3.17 20.63
CA LEU A 310 14.16 3.13 21.80
C LEU A 310 14.67 4.06 22.92
N ARG A 311 15.98 4.03 23.21
CA ARG A 311 16.60 4.93 24.18
C ARG A 311 16.42 6.41 23.80
N HIS A 312 16.59 6.73 22.52
CA HIS A 312 16.34 8.08 22.00
C HIS A 312 14.88 8.49 22.22
N VAL A 313 13.91 7.68 21.78
CA VAL A 313 12.48 7.97 21.88
C VAL A 313 12.01 8.07 23.33
N LEU A 314 12.51 7.21 24.22
CA LEU A 314 12.21 7.27 25.66
C LEU A 314 12.80 8.51 26.36
N SER A 315 13.93 9.05 25.87
CA SER A 315 14.57 10.23 26.47
C SER A 315 14.02 11.56 25.98
N HIS A 316 13.36 11.60 24.81
CA HIS A 316 12.90 12.83 24.16
C HIS A 316 11.38 13.03 24.25
N ARG A 317 10.75 12.55 25.34
CA ARG A 317 9.29 12.61 25.56
C ARG A 317 8.69 14.03 25.55
N SER A 318 9.52 15.08 25.57
CA SER A 318 9.10 16.47 25.37
C SER A 318 8.59 16.76 23.95
N GLY A 319 8.93 15.92 22.97
CA GLY A 319 8.25 15.88 21.69
C GLY A 319 6.89 15.21 21.86
N LYS A 320 5.90 15.92 22.44
CA LYS A 320 4.51 15.59 22.12
C LYS A 320 4.45 15.54 20.60
N VAL A 321 4.15 14.38 20.01
CA VAL A 321 3.73 14.32 18.60
C VAL A 321 2.64 15.37 18.52
N ALA A 322 2.90 16.50 17.85
CA ALA A 322 2.01 17.65 17.93
C ALA A 322 0.68 17.22 17.32
N THR A 323 -0.27 16.81 18.16
CA THR A 323 -1.53 16.24 17.72
C THR A 323 -2.44 17.37 17.25
N GLY A 324 -2.11 17.99 16.12
CA GLY A 324 -3.01 18.85 15.33
C GLY A 324 -4.21 18.07 14.74
N PHE A 325 -4.43 16.84 15.20
CA PHE A 325 -5.40 15.90 14.70
C PHE A 325 -6.87 16.28 14.97
N PRO A 326 -7.29 16.86 16.11
CA PRO A 326 -8.73 17.04 16.38
C PRO A 326 -9.48 17.87 15.34
N GLN A 327 -8.90 19.00 14.91
CA GLN A 327 -9.50 19.85 13.88
C GLN A 327 -9.50 19.13 12.52
N THR A 328 -8.40 18.44 12.21
CA THR A 328 -8.22 17.66 10.98
C THR A 328 -9.24 16.50 10.88
N GLN A 329 -9.57 15.85 11.99
CA GLN A 329 -10.57 14.77 12.05
C GLN A 329 -11.98 15.28 11.75
N GLN A 330 -12.38 16.41 12.32
CA GLN A 330 -13.69 17.00 12.05
C GLN A 330 -13.82 17.46 10.60
N GLN A 331 -12.76 18.04 10.05
CA GLN A 331 -12.68 18.43 8.63
C GLN A 331 -12.79 17.20 7.71
N PHE A 332 -12.11 16.11 8.01
CA PHE A 332 -12.22 14.86 7.27
C PHE A 332 -13.66 14.34 7.26
N VAL A 333 -14.29 14.19 8.43
CA VAL A 333 -15.67 13.69 8.54
C VAL A 333 -16.65 14.62 7.81
N ALA A 334 -16.50 15.93 7.96
CA ALA A 334 -17.33 16.92 7.28
C ALA A 334 -17.19 16.84 5.76
N LEU A 335 -15.96 16.70 5.25
CA LEU A 335 -15.70 16.55 3.81
C LEU A 335 -16.39 15.31 3.25
N VAL A 336 -16.19 14.14 3.86
CA VAL A 336 -16.76 12.87 3.38
C VAL A 336 -18.29 12.95 3.33
N ARG A 337 -18.91 13.46 4.40
CA ARG A 337 -20.38 13.62 4.45
C ARG A 337 -20.88 14.60 3.40
N ARG A 338 -20.16 15.69 3.16
CA ARG A 338 -20.50 16.67 2.10
C ARG A 338 -20.46 16.01 0.72
N LEU A 339 -19.37 15.32 0.38
CA LEU A 339 -19.20 14.66 -0.92
C LEU A 339 -20.31 13.65 -1.22
N LEU A 340 -20.73 12.89 -0.20
CA LEU A 340 -21.83 11.92 -0.32
C LEU A 340 -23.18 12.62 -0.52
N ARG A 341 -23.48 13.69 0.22
CA ARG A 341 -24.75 14.44 0.11
C ARG A 341 -24.90 15.16 -1.22
N GLU A 342 -23.82 15.78 -1.68
CA GLU A 342 -23.79 16.50 -2.97
C GLU A 342 -23.84 15.54 -4.16
N ARG A 343 -23.74 14.22 -3.92
CA ARG A 343 -23.64 13.19 -4.95
C ARG A 343 -22.60 13.57 -5.99
N HIS A 344 -21.42 13.97 -5.50
CA HIS A 344 -20.34 14.43 -6.36
C HIS A 344 -20.02 13.33 -7.36
N CYS A 345 -20.28 13.60 -8.63
CA CYS A 345 -19.97 12.72 -9.74
C CYS A 345 -19.06 13.50 -10.66
N ARG A 346 -17.84 13.00 -10.82
CA ARG A 346 -16.94 13.52 -11.84
C ARG A 346 -17.52 13.07 -13.18
N THR A 347 -17.78 14.00 -14.08
CA THR A 347 -17.98 13.62 -15.49
C THR A 347 -16.69 12.95 -15.94
N SER A 348 -16.70 11.63 -16.00
CA SER A 348 -15.57 10.82 -16.43
C SER A 348 -15.35 11.03 -17.92
N GLY A 349 -14.88 12.21 -18.30
CA GLY A 349 -14.00 12.31 -19.44
C GLY A 349 -12.73 11.64 -18.97
N ALA A 350 -12.46 10.41 -19.42
CA ALA A 350 -11.09 9.92 -19.40
C ALA A 350 -10.26 11.07 -19.95
N VAL A 351 -9.36 11.64 -19.12
CA VAL A 351 -8.46 12.67 -19.61
C VAL A 351 -7.58 11.93 -20.59
N ALA A 352 -7.98 11.95 -21.87
CA ALA A 352 -7.20 11.38 -22.93
C ALA A 352 -5.82 12.01 -22.78
N LEU A 353 -4.80 11.18 -22.55
CA LEU A 353 -3.42 11.64 -22.56
C LEU A 353 -3.28 12.49 -23.82
N SER A 354 -2.88 13.74 -23.67
CA SER A 354 -2.60 14.57 -24.84
C SER A 354 -1.64 13.81 -25.73
N ASP A 355 -1.76 13.94 -27.05
CA ASP A 355 -0.90 13.19 -27.98
C ASP A 355 0.58 13.41 -27.64
N ARG A 356 0.94 14.60 -27.16
CA ARG A 356 2.28 14.92 -26.66
C ARG A 356 2.69 14.10 -25.43
N ALA A 357 1.84 13.98 -24.42
CA ALA A 357 2.12 13.19 -23.21
C ALA A 357 2.21 11.69 -23.54
N ARG A 358 1.36 11.21 -24.46
CA ARG A 358 1.41 9.84 -24.98
C ARG A 358 2.74 9.57 -25.68
N MET A 359 3.15 10.43 -26.63
CA MET A 359 4.42 10.28 -27.34
C MET A 359 5.63 10.31 -26.39
N ALA A 360 5.64 11.20 -25.40
CA ALA A 360 6.73 11.27 -24.43
C ALA A 360 6.87 9.98 -23.60
N MET A 361 5.75 9.36 -23.22
CA MET A 361 5.76 8.11 -22.48
C MET A 361 6.18 6.93 -23.37
N VAL A 362 5.71 6.86 -24.62
CA VAL A 362 6.18 5.86 -25.60
C VAL A 362 7.71 5.94 -25.77
N SER A 363 8.25 7.15 -25.95
CA SER A 363 9.69 7.37 -26.04
C SER A 363 10.43 6.86 -24.81
N ARG A 364 9.95 7.19 -23.61
CA ARG A 364 10.54 6.69 -22.34
C ARG A 364 10.53 5.17 -22.23
N VAL A 365 9.45 4.50 -22.64
CA VAL A 365 9.36 3.03 -22.61
C VAL A 365 10.39 2.43 -23.56
N ILE A 366 10.52 2.98 -24.77
CA ILE A 366 11.48 2.51 -25.77
C ILE A 366 12.92 2.76 -25.32
N GLU A 367 13.22 3.92 -24.72
CA GLU A 367 14.54 4.23 -24.16
C GLU A 367 14.90 3.28 -23.01
N ALA A 368 13.95 2.99 -22.11
CA ALA A 368 14.16 2.04 -21.02
C ALA A 368 14.38 0.61 -21.53
N LEU A 369 13.62 0.22 -22.55
CA LEU A 369 13.79 -1.06 -23.25
C LEU A 369 15.20 -1.14 -23.85
N ALA A 370 15.60 -0.13 -24.62
CA ALA A 370 16.90 -0.06 -25.28
C ALA A 370 18.06 -0.13 -24.28
N TRP A 371 17.98 0.63 -23.19
CA TRP A 371 19.01 0.62 -22.14
C TRP A 371 19.14 -0.75 -21.47
N ARG A 372 18.02 -1.40 -21.10
CA ARG A 372 18.04 -2.72 -20.45
C ARG A 372 18.41 -3.86 -21.39
N ALA A 373 18.03 -3.74 -22.65
CA ALA A 373 18.39 -4.66 -23.71
C ALA A 373 19.85 -4.50 -24.16
N GLY A 374 20.47 -3.34 -23.90
CA GLY A 374 21.80 -3.03 -24.40
C GLY A 374 21.80 -2.76 -25.91
N LEU A 375 20.72 -2.18 -26.44
CA LEU A 375 20.64 -1.80 -27.85
C LEU A 375 21.63 -0.68 -28.15
N SER A 376 22.17 -0.69 -29.37
CA SER A 376 22.99 0.41 -29.86
C SER A 376 22.15 1.70 -30.02
N PRO A 377 22.78 2.90 -30.03
CA PRO A 377 22.06 4.15 -30.30
C PRO A 377 21.30 4.12 -31.64
N ASP A 378 21.88 3.48 -32.67
CA ASP A 378 21.26 3.36 -33.99
C ASP A 378 20.04 2.43 -33.95
N ALA A 379 20.14 1.28 -33.27
CA ALA A 379 19.00 0.39 -33.07
C ALA A 379 17.90 1.08 -32.23
N THR A 380 18.27 1.84 -31.20
CA THR A 380 17.33 2.63 -30.38
C THR A 380 16.59 3.66 -31.22
N ALA A 381 17.29 4.43 -32.05
CA ALA A 381 16.71 5.41 -32.96
C ALA A 381 15.78 4.74 -33.99
N SER A 382 16.16 3.57 -34.48
CA SER A 382 15.35 2.75 -35.37
C SER A 382 14.02 2.36 -34.70
N VAL A 383 14.04 1.81 -33.48
CA VAL A 383 12.83 1.47 -32.72
C VAL A 383 11.95 2.70 -32.45
N LEU A 384 12.53 3.84 -32.06
CA LEU A 384 11.81 5.11 -31.84
C LEU A 384 11.15 5.66 -33.11
N SER A 385 11.69 5.32 -34.28
CA SER A 385 11.12 5.71 -35.58
C SER A 385 10.02 4.75 -36.07
N GLY A 386 9.78 3.64 -35.37
CA GLY A 386 8.85 2.57 -35.80
C GLY A 386 9.38 1.72 -36.96
N LYS A 387 10.66 1.85 -37.32
CA LYS A 387 11.30 1.07 -38.38
C LYS A 387 12.22 0.04 -37.76
N LYS A 388 12.03 -1.24 -38.07
CA LYS A 388 13.00 -2.29 -37.72
C LYS A 388 14.07 -2.32 -38.83
N THR A 389 15.23 -1.73 -38.58
CA THR A 389 16.39 -1.88 -39.48
C THR A 389 17.07 -3.23 -39.25
N GLY A 390 17.88 -3.70 -40.22
CA GLY A 390 18.59 -4.99 -40.09
C GLY A 390 19.41 -5.10 -38.80
N THR A 391 20.04 -4.00 -38.36
CA THR A 391 20.78 -3.93 -37.09
C THR A 391 19.88 -4.15 -35.88
N THR A 392 18.68 -3.55 -35.88
CA THR A 392 17.71 -3.68 -34.79
C THR A 392 17.14 -5.09 -34.71
N ALA A 393 16.86 -5.72 -35.86
CA ALA A 393 16.39 -7.09 -35.91
C ALA A 393 17.42 -8.07 -35.36
N ALA A 394 18.70 -7.91 -35.74
CA ALA A 394 19.78 -8.76 -35.26
C ALA A 394 20.00 -8.62 -33.74
N GLU A 395 20.00 -7.39 -33.21
CA GLU A 395 20.19 -7.14 -31.77
C GLU A 395 19.02 -7.72 -30.95
N LEU A 396 17.78 -7.56 -31.40
CA LEU A 396 16.60 -8.10 -30.70
C LEU A 396 16.47 -9.63 -30.82
N GLN A 397 16.91 -10.25 -31.92
CA GLN A 397 16.86 -11.70 -32.12
C GLN A 397 17.73 -12.47 -31.12
N GLY A 398 18.77 -11.84 -30.57
CA GLY A 398 19.61 -12.43 -29.53
C GLY A 398 18.97 -12.45 -28.13
N MET A 399 17.81 -11.81 -27.96
CA MET A 399 17.16 -11.63 -26.66
C MET A 399 15.95 -12.55 -26.49
N ASN A 400 15.59 -12.84 -25.24
CA ASN A 400 14.36 -13.57 -24.96
C ASN A 400 13.14 -12.65 -25.22
N PRO A 401 12.31 -12.94 -26.24
CA PRO A 401 11.19 -12.08 -26.61
C PRO A 401 10.10 -12.01 -25.54
N MET A 402 9.98 -13.04 -24.69
CA MET A 402 9.07 -13.04 -23.54
C MET A 402 9.50 -11.99 -22.52
N TRP A 403 10.80 -11.96 -22.19
CA TRP A 403 11.35 -10.99 -21.23
C TRP A 403 11.20 -9.56 -21.72
N LEU A 404 11.46 -9.30 -23.01
CA LEU A 404 11.23 -7.98 -23.61
C LEU A 404 9.76 -7.57 -23.57
N ALA A 405 8.84 -8.49 -23.86
CA ALA A 405 7.41 -8.23 -23.79
C ALA A 405 6.94 -7.93 -22.36
N MET A 406 7.42 -8.69 -21.36
CA MET A 406 7.17 -8.42 -19.94
C MET A 406 7.71 -7.05 -19.52
N LEU A 407 8.89 -6.68 -20.02
CA LEU A 407 9.51 -5.39 -19.72
C LEU A 407 8.68 -4.22 -20.28
N VAL A 408 8.27 -4.30 -21.54
CA VAL A 408 7.37 -3.32 -22.17
C VAL A 408 6.04 -3.25 -21.41
N CYS A 409 5.43 -4.39 -21.12
CA CYS A 409 4.16 -4.45 -20.41
C CYS A 409 4.27 -3.85 -19.00
N HIS A 410 5.35 -4.12 -18.28
CA HIS A 410 5.62 -3.51 -16.99
C HIS A 410 5.77 -1.99 -17.09
N HIS A 411 6.48 -1.48 -18.08
CA HIS A 411 6.67 -0.04 -18.26
C HIS A 411 5.40 0.69 -18.73
N VAL A 412 4.55 0.05 -19.51
CA VAL A 412 3.30 0.63 -20.01
C VAL A 412 2.17 0.51 -18.98
N THR A 413 2.02 -0.66 -18.36
CA THR A 413 0.84 -1.02 -17.56
C THR A 413 1.13 -1.17 -16.07
N GLY A 414 2.41 -1.18 -15.68
CA GLY A 414 2.83 -1.56 -14.33
C GLY A 414 2.86 -3.07 -14.07
N ASN A 415 2.29 -3.88 -14.96
CA ASN A 415 2.16 -5.33 -14.79
C ASN A 415 3.04 -6.07 -15.82
N ALA A 416 4.05 -6.80 -15.33
CA ALA A 416 4.92 -7.62 -16.18
C ALA A 416 4.18 -8.82 -16.79
N ASP A 417 3.06 -9.24 -16.19
CA ASP A 417 2.20 -10.35 -16.64
C ASP A 417 0.91 -9.81 -17.30
N ALA A 418 0.96 -8.62 -17.90
CA ALA A 418 -0.21 -8.06 -18.59
C ALA A 418 -0.68 -9.00 -19.72
N PRO A 419 -1.97 -9.04 -20.06
CA PRO A 419 -2.47 -9.93 -21.12
C PRO A 419 -1.85 -9.69 -22.50
N TYR A 420 -1.18 -8.54 -22.68
CA TYR A 420 -0.44 -8.16 -23.88
C TYR A 420 0.85 -8.96 -24.08
N VAL A 421 1.43 -9.53 -23.03
CA VAL A 421 2.77 -10.13 -23.03
C VAL A 421 2.93 -11.20 -24.11
N TYR A 422 2.00 -12.15 -24.20
CA TYR A 422 2.09 -13.24 -25.19
C TYR A 422 1.90 -12.76 -26.64
N GLY A 423 1.05 -11.75 -26.85
CA GLY A 423 0.85 -11.17 -28.18
C GLY A 423 2.09 -10.39 -28.60
N LEU A 424 2.60 -9.54 -27.71
CA LEU A 424 3.78 -8.74 -27.95
C LEU A 424 5.03 -9.60 -28.14
N SER A 425 5.22 -10.66 -27.35
CA SER A 425 6.37 -11.55 -27.48
C SER A 425 6.40 -12.22 -28.86
N ARG A 426 5.23 -12.58 -29.41
CA ARG A 426 5.12 -13.13 -30.77
C ARG A 426 5.40 -12.05 -31.81
N SER A 427 4.84 -10.86 -31.65
CA SER A 427 5.10 -9.74 -32.57
C SER A 427 6.59 -9.41 -32.62
N LEU A 428 7.29 -9.37 -31.48
CA LEU A 428 8.72 -9.06 -31.42
C LEU A 428 9.60 -10.04 -32.24
N MET A 429 9.14 -11.28 -32.43
CA MET A 429 9.82 -12.29 -33.26
C MET A 429 9.64 -12.08 -34.76
N MET A 430 8.71 -11.23 -35.19
CA MET A 430 8.46 -10.96 -36.60
C MET A 430 9.43 -9.90 -37.13
N ASP A 431 9.89 -10.05 -38.38
CA ASP A 431 10.84 -9.13 -39.01
C ASP A 431 10.24 -7.74 -39.28
N ASP A 432 8.91 -7.66 -39.37
CA ASP A 432 8.12 -6.45 -39.63
C ASP A 432 7.53 -5.82 -38.35
N CYS A 433 7.98 -6.23 -37.16
CA CYS A 433 7.43 -5.73 -35.91
C CYS A 433 7.68 -4.23 -35.72
N ASP A 434 6.61 -3.44 -35.77
CA ASP A 434 6.58 -2.07 -35.27
C ASP A 434 6.44 -2.07 -33.73
N VAL A 435 7.58 -2.12 -33.04
CA VAL A 435 7.64 -2.09 -31.57
C VAL A 435 7.00 -0.82 -31.01
N LYS A 436 7.19 0.32 -31.69
CA LYS A 436 6.61 1.60 -31.27
C LYS A 436 5.09 1.57 -31.40
N GLY A 437 4.58 1.14 -32.56
CA GLY A 437 3.16 0.95 -32.80
C GLY A 437 2.54 -0.02 -31.80
N ALA A 438 3.25 -1.09 -31.43
CA ALA A 438 2.80 -2.02 -30.40
C ALA A 438 2.73 -1.36 -29.01
N VAL A 439 3.75 -0.59 -28.61
CA VAL A 439 3.73 0.17 -27.33
C VAL A 439 2.59 1.20 -27.33
N GLU A 440 2.42 1.94 -28.43
CA GLU A 440 1.34 2.91 -28.62
C GLU A 440 -0.04 2.27 -28.52
N TRP A 441 -0.19 1.10 -29.15
CA TRP A 441 -1.43 0.32 -29.11
C TRP A 441 -1.72 -0.17 -27.70
N ILE A 442 -0.74 -0.76 -27.01
CA ILE A 442 -0.90 -1.24 -25.62
C ILE A 442 -1.26 -0.06 -24.71
N MET A 443 -0.58 1.08 -24.85
CA MET A 443 -0.90 2.29 -24.10
C MET A 443 -2.32 2.77 -24.38
N ARG A 444 -2.73 2.79 -25.64
CA ARG A 444 -4.06 3.22 -26.05
C ARG A 444 -5.12 2.29 -25.50
N ASP A 445 -4.97 0.98 -25.66
CA ASP A 445 -5.91 -0.01 -25.13
C ASP A 445 -5.97 0.10 -23.60
N HIS A 446 -4.82 0.03 -22.92
CA HIS A 446 -4.73 0.08 -21.47
C HIS A 446 -5.36 1.36 -20.87
N HIS A 447 -5.20 2.52 -21.53
CA HIS A 447 -5.73 3.79 -21.02
C HIS A 447 -7.13 4.16 -21.55
N LEU A 448 -7.61 3.58 -22.66
CA LEU A 448 -8.95 3.87 -23.19
C LEU A 448 -10.04 2.93 -22.68
N THR A 449 -9.73 1.66 -22.42
CA THR A 449 -10.79 0.66 -22.31
C THR A 449 -11.08 0.20 -20.89
N GLY A 450 -10.15 0.28 -19.93
CA GLY A 450 -10.33 -0.33 -18.58
C GLY A 450 -10.46 -1.87 -18.58
N SER A 451 -10.93 -2.44 -19.70
CA SER A 451 -11.05 -3.84 -20.03
C SER A 451 -10.04 -4.22 -21.13
N VAL A 452 -9.07 -5.06 -20.78
CA VAL A 452 -8.00 -5.49 -21.68
C VAL A 452 -8.54 -6.22 -22.91
N ARG A 453 -8.13 -5.82 -24.11
CA ARG A 453 -8.36 -6.58 -25.35
C ARG A 453 -7.06 -7.29 -25.79
N PRO A 454 -7.12 -8.51 -26.36
CA PRO A 454 -5.94 -9.11 -26.98
C PRO A 454 -5.50 -8.30 -28.21
N LEU A 455 -4.18 -8.27 -28.46
CA LEU A 455 -3.59 -7.67 -29.66
C LEU A 455 -4.29 -8.21 -30.92
N PRO A 456 -4.82 -7.36 -31.82
CA PRO A 456 -5.46 -7.81 -33.05
C PRO A 456 -4.45 -8.60 -33.88
N ARG A 457 -4.78 -9.86 -34.18
CA ARG A 457 -3.97 -10.71 -35.05
C ARG A 457 -4.22 -10.26 -36.50
N GLY A 458 -3.35 -9.40 -37.03
CA GLY A 458 -3.25 -9.16 -38.47
C GLY A 458 -3.48 -7.74 -39.00
N GLU A 459 -3.68 -6.72 -38.16
CA GLU A 459 -3.95 -5.34 -38.65
C GLU A 459 -2.75 -4.38 -38.62
N MET A 460 -1.56 -4.81 -38.16
CA MET A 460 -0.37 -3.94 -38.14
C MET A 460 0.46 -3.98 -39.43
N GLY A 461 -0.04 -4.62 -40.50
CA GLY A 461 0.55 -4.58 -41.83
C GLY A 461 -0.39 -3.89 -42.80
N VAL A 462 0.13 -2.93 -43.55
CA VAL A 462 -0.51 -2.17 -44.65
C VAL A 462 -1.24 -0.89 -44.23
N HIS A 463 -0.46 0.16 -43.97
CA HIS A 463 -0.77 1.49 -44.47
C HIS A 463 0.52 2.24 -44.81
N GLY A 464 0.79 2.39 -46.11
CA GLY A 464 1.81 3.27 -46.70
C GLY A 464 3.15 2.63 -46.95
#